data_AF-A0A820XAY0-F1
#
_entry.id   AF-A0A820XAY0-F1
#
_cell.length_a   1.000
_cell.length_b   1.000
_cell.length_c   1.000
_cell.angle_alpha   90.00
_cell.angle_beta   90.00
_cell.angle_gamma   90.00
#
_symmetry.space_group_name_H-M   'P 1'
#
loop_
_entity.id
_entity.type
_entity.pdbx_description
1 polymer ?
#
loop_
_entity_poly.entity_id
_entity_poly.type
_entity_poly.pdbx_seq_one_letter_code
_entity_poly.pdbx_strand_id
1 'polypeptide(L)'
;MLGITRYRLLPNTFCLFRRFTSSRSHTQLPGEDSNLRGDGAIRRTAPYGSTIEQTYAGVLSFLRRNYTRNLNRVDVAVTGIPLDLATTYRPGTRFGPKGIREASVQLSELKSYPGGIDLFDDLSVVDYGDCWFDMSQPKTIPGAIEDHAKKIIKRNAFLLSLGGDHYVTYPLLKAHAAVHGKPLSLIQFDAHCDTWPDAHPDSLNHGSMIYYAINEGLIDPETSIQVGIRTHNDNFMGVKILDADWIHRHKTQNIVDEIKNRVGDNPTYLTFDIDCLDPAFAPGTGTPV
;
A
#
# COMPACT_ATOMS: atom_id res chain seq x y z
N MET A 1 -22.68 31.88 -34.35
CA MET A 1 -23.80 32.33 -33.48
C MET A 1 -24.08 31.19 -32.52
N LEU A 2 -23.76 31.37 -31.23
CA LEU A 2 -24.14 30.56 -30.05
C LEU A 2 -23.75 29.06 -30.05
N GLY A 3 -23.18 28.45 -29.01
CA GLY A 3 -22.91 28.90 -27.66
C GLY A 3 -22.04 27.87 -26.92
N ILE A 4 -21.32 28.39 -25.94
CA ILE A 4 -20.44 27.70 -24.99
C ILE A 4 -21.28 26.77 -24.09
N THR A 5 -20.81 25.54 -23.88
CA THR A 5 -21.10 24.81 -22.63
C THR A 5 -19.79 24.43 -21.97
N ARG A 6 -19.39 25.26 -21.00
CA ARG A 6 -18.34 24.97 -20.02
C ARG A 6 -18.78 23.78 -19.16
N TYR A 7 -17.93 22.77 -19.03
CA TYR A 7 -17.95 21.92 -17.83
C TYR A 7 -16.79 22.32 -16.93
N ARG A 8 -17.19 22.94 -15.82
CA ARG A 8 -16.38 23.36 -14.67
C ARG A 8 -16.32 22.15 -13.74
N LEU A 9 -15.15 21.53 -13.59
CA LEU A 9 -14.84 20.67 -12.45
C LEU A 9 -13.92 21.44 -11.50
N LEU A 10 -14.24 21.34 -10.22
CA LEU A 10 -13.80 22.19 -9.11
C LEU A 10 -12.28 22.08 -8.82
N PRO A 11 -11.66 23.12 -8.23
CA PRO A 11 -10.36 22.98 -7.59
C PRO A 11 -10.60 22.25 -6.25
N ASN A 12 -10.35 20.94 -6.22
CA ASN A 12 -10.17 20.07 -5.04
C ASN A 12 -10.52 18.62 -5.42
N THR A 13 -9.64 17.94 -6.14
CA THR A 13 -9.65 16.46 -6.22
C THR A 13 -8.25 15.98 -6.54
N PHE A 14 -7.43 15.83 -5.50
CA PHE A 14 -6.21 15.05 -5.58
C PHE A 14 -6.53 13.65 -5.07
N CYS A 15 -6.76 12.75 -6.01
CA CYS A 15 -6.58 11.33 -5.86
C CYS A 15 -5.30 11.05 -6.65
N LEU A 16 -4.20 10.77 -5.97
CA LEU A 16 -2.92 10.47 -6.62
C LEU A 16 -2.93 9.03 -7.17
N PHE A 17 -3.99 8.68 -7.90
CA PHE A 17 -3.77 7.92 -9.11
C PHE A 17 -3.16 8.92 -10.08
N ARG A 18 -2.02 8.58 -10.70
CA ARG A 18 -1.68 9.15 -12.01
C ARG A 18 -2.99 9.30 -12.75
N ARG A 19 -3.38 10.52 -13.15
CA ARG A 19 -4.59 10.74 -13.95
C ARG A 19 -4.52 9.69 -15.05
N PHE A 20 -5.33 8.63 -14.97
CA PHE A 20 -5.47 7.66 -16.04
C PHE A 20 -6.26 8.37 -17.14
N THR A 21 -5.76 9.51 -17.64
CA THR A 21 -6.15 10.10 -18.91
C THR A 21 -5.46 9.29 -20.00
N SER A 22 -5.71 8.00 -19.98
CA SER A 22 -5.55 7.15 -21.13
C SER A 22 -6.96 7.06 -21.68
N SER A 23 -7.20 7.74 -22.81
CA SER A 23 -8.35 7.56 -23.69
C SER A 23 -8.45 6.14 -24.28
N ARG A 24 -8.01 5.11 -23.55
CA ARG A 24 -8.21 3.72 -23.94
C ARG A 24 -9.63 3.38 -23.55
N SER A 25 -10.54 3.53 -24.51
CA SER A 25 -11.80 2.80 -24.53
C SER A 25 -11.47 1.30 -24.57
N HIS A 26 -11.18 0.70 -23.42
CA HIS A 26 -11.22 -0.74 -23.26
C HIS A 26 -12.66 -1.13 -22.92
N THR A 27 -13.59 -0.83 -23.83
CA THR A 27 -14.84 -1.57 -23.90
C THR A 27 -14.47 -2.99 -24.33
N GLN A 28 -14.06 -3.82 -23.36
CA GLN A 28 -14.06 -5.25 -23.55
C GLN A 28 -15.53 -5.62 -23.76
N LEU A 29 -15.87 -6.03 -24.99
CA LEU A 29 -17.12 -6.73 -25.27
C LEU A 29 -17.29 -7.81 -24.19
N PRO A 30 -18.51 -8.05 -23.66
CA PRO A 30 -18.71 -8.97 -22.54
C PRO A 30 -18.03 -10.30 -22.84
N GLY A 31 -16.87 -10.51 -22.22
CA GLY A 31 -15.95 -11.59 -22.56
C GLY A 31 -16.48 -12.93 -22.08
N GLU A 32 -15.83 -14.01 -22.53
CA GLU A 32 -16.06 -15.39 -22.11
C GLU A 32 -16.10 -15.55 -20.57
N ASP A 33 -15.47 -14.62 -19.85
CA ASP A 33 -15.38 -14.61 -18.38
C ASP A 33 -16.67 -14.18 -17.67
N SER A 34 -17.63 -13.53 -18.36
CA SER A 34 -18.85 -12.95 -17.76
C SER A 34 -19.78 -13.96 -17.10
N ASN A 35 -19.70 -15.24 -17.49
CA ASN A 35 -20.48 -16.34 -16.92
C ASN A 35 -19.68 -17.20 -15.93
N LEU A 36 -18.42 -16.86 -15.63
CA LEU A 36 -17.62 -17.61 -14.67
C LEU A 36 -18.21 -17.49 -13.26
N ARG A 37 -18.48 -18.64 -12.68
CA ARG A 37 -18.91 -18.80 -11.29
C ARG A 37 -17.87 -19.65 -10.57
N GLY A 38 -17.29 -19.08 -9.51
CA GLY A 38 -16.24 -19.72 -8.71
C GLY A 38 -14.84 -19.60 -9.33
N ASP A 39 -13.84 -19.40 -8.48
CA ASP A 39 -12.40 -19.50 -8.81
C ASP A 39 -11.92 -18.58 -9.94
N GLY A 40 -12.50 -17.39 -10.06
CA GLY A 40 -12.14 -16.40 -11.08
C GLY A 40 -10.68 -16.00 -11.05
N ALA A 41 -10.04 -16.01 -9.87
CA ALA A 41 -8.63 -15.69 -9.70
C ALA A 41 -7.67 -16.58 -10.53
N ILE A 42 -8.07 -17.79 -10.90
CA ILE A 42 -7.26 -18.72 -11.71
C ILE A 42 -7.92 -19.08 -13.05
N ARG A 43 -9.17 -18.65 -13.27
CA ARG A 43 -9.95 -18.98 -14.47
C ARG A 43 -10.11 -17.82 -15.43
N ARG A 44 -10.12 -16.57 -14.95
CA ARG A 44 -10.23 -15.40 -15.82
C ARG A 44 -9.03 -15.29 -16.75
N THR A 45 -9.31 -14.98 -18.00
CA THR A 45 -8.29 -14.82 -19.05
C THR A 45 -7.74 -13.40 -19.12
N ALA A 46 -8.54 -12.41 -18.67
CA ALA A 46 -8.16 -11.00 -18.61
C ALA A 46 -7.97 -10.52 -17.17
N PRO A 47 -7.12 -9.48 -16.95
CA PRO A 47 -6.90 -8.90 -15.62
C PRO A 47 -7.92 -7.81 -15.25
N TYR A 48 -8.95 -7.60 -16.08
CA TYR A 48 -10.08 -6.69 -15.85
C TYR A 48 -11.33 -7.45 -15.41
N GLY A 49 -12.31 -6.71 -14.87
CA GLY A 49 -13.62 -7.20 -14.47
C GLY A 49 -13.61 -8.08 -13.22
N SER A 50 -14.82 -8.38 -12.76
CA SER A 50 -15.10 -9.21 -11.58
C SER A 50 -15.91 -10.45 -11.98
N THR A 51 -15.90 -11.47 -11.12
CA THR A 51 -16.65 -12.73 -11.34
C THR A 51 -17.44 -13.09 -10.10
N ILE A 52 -18.49 -13.90 -10.29
CA ILE A 52 -19.32 -14.37 -9.19
C ILE A 52 -18.55 -15.41 -8.38
N GLU A 53 -18.43 -15.18 -7.07
CA GLU A 53 -17.84 -16.11 -6.11
C GLU A 53 -18.86 -16.40 -5.01
N GLN A 54 -18.83 -17.60 -4.45
CA GLN A 54 -19.42 -17.80 -3.12
C GLN A 54 -18.44 -17.21 -2.11
N THR A 55 -18.88 -16.23 -1.31
CA THR A 55 -18.00 -15.44 -0.44
C THR A 55 -17.16 -16.29 0.50
N TYR A 56 -17.69 -17.43 0.95
CA TYR A 56 -17.04 -18.40 1.85
C TYR A 56 -16.15 -19.45 1.15
N ALA A 57 -16.03 -19.44 -0.18
CA ALA A 57 -15.28 -20.42 -0.96
C ALA A 57 -14.37 -19.73 -2.01
N GLY A 58 -13.90 -20.52 -2.97
CA GLY A 58 -13.10 -20.05 -4.10
C GLY A 58 -11.64 -19.73 -3.76
N VAL A 59 -10.79 -19.61 -4.79
CA VAL A 59 -9.37 -19.23 -4.62
C VAL A 59 -9.20 -17.87 -3.95
N LEU A 60 -8.31 -17.81 -2.95
CA LEU A 60 -8.08 -16.65 -2.08
C LEU A 60 -6.87 -15.83 -2.55
N SER A 61 -6.99 -15.19 -3.70
CA SER A 61 -6.15 -14.02 -4.04
C SER A 61 -6.77 -12.75 -3.46
N PHE A 62 -5.95 -11.70 -3.35
CA PHE A 62 -6.41 -10.38 -2.90
C PHE A 62 -7.55 -9.89 -3.80
N LEU A 63 -8.72 -9.59 -3.20
CA LEU A 63 -9.94 -9.17 -3.90
C LEU A 63 -10.29 -10.07 -5.11
N ARG A 64 -9.97 -11.36 -5.03
CA ARG A 64 -10.20 -12.36 -6.10
C ARG A 64 -9.53 -12.01 -7.43
N ARG A 65 -8.50 -11.15 -7.44
CA ARG A 65 -7.75 -10.76 -8.65
C ARG A 65 -6.97 -11.93 -9.23
N ASN A 66 -6.59 -11.84 -10.51
CA ASN A 66 -5.91 -12.94 -11.18
C ASN A 66 -4.57 -13.23 -10.48
N TYR A 67 -4.30 -14.49 -10.14
CA TYR A 67 -2.97 -14.91 -9.72
C TYR A 67 -2.07 -15.00 -10.93
N THR A 68 -1.10 -14.09 -11.05
CA THR A 68 -0.15 -14.12 -12.17
C THR A 68 1.13 -13.34 -11.87
N ARG A 69 2.25 -13.84 -12.39
CA ARG A 69 3.53 -13.13 -12.41
C ARG A 69 3.73 -12.32 -13.70
N ASN A 70 2.77 -12.34 -14.61
CA ASN A 70 2.81 -11.57 -15.85
C ASN A 70 2.29 -10.15 -15.59
N LEU A 71 3.17 -9.15 -15.77
CA LEU A 71 2.86 -7.74 -15.56
C LEU A 71 2.59 -6.97 -16.86
N ASN A 72 2.37 -7.66 -17.98
CA ASN A 72 2.06 -7.02 -19.25
C ASN A 72 0.69 -6.33 -19.16
N ARG A 73 0.68 -5.00 -19.33
CA ARG A 73 -0.54 -4.16 -19.26
C ARG A 73 -1.28 -4.24 -17.93
N VAL A 74 -0.53 -4.42 -16.84
CA VAL A 74 -1.04 -4.40 -15.46
C VAL A 74 -0.85 -3.01 -14.87
N ASP A 75 -1.91 -2.45 -14.30
CA ASP A 75 -1.89 -1.15 -13.63
C ASP A 75 -1.44 -1.26 -12.18
N VAL A 76 -1.88 -2.30 -11.47
CA VAL A 76 -1.55 -2.56 -10.07
C VAL A 76 -1.16 -4.02 -9.86
N ALA A 77 -0.01 -4.22 -9.20
CA ALA A 77 0.41 -5.53 -8.73
C ALA A 77 0.37 -5.57 -7.20
N VAL A 78 -0.43 -6.49 -6.68
CA VAL A 78 -0.52 -6.76 -5.24
C VAL A 78 0.46 -7.86 -4.89
N THR A 79 1.28 -7.69 -3.85
CA THR A 79 2.22 -8.73 -3.42
C THR A 79 2.34 -8.80 -1.91
N GLY A 80 2.47 -10.00 -1.34
CA GLY A 80 2.80 -10.16 0.08
C GLY A 80 4.30 -10.12 0.35
N ILE A 81 4.71 -9.56 1.49
CA ILE A 81 6.10 -9.60 2.00
C ILE A 81 6.08 -10.25 3.40
N PRO A 82 6.06 -11.59 3.52
CA PRO A 82 5.75 -12.30 4.77
C PRO A 82 6.93 -12.32 5.78
N LEU A 83 7.31 -11.16 6.31
CA LEU A 83 8.42 -10.96 7.26
C LEU A 83 7.91 -10.71 8.69
N ASP A 84 8.56 -11.26 9.71
CA ASP A 84 8.37 -10.84 11.11
C ASP A 84 9.66 -10.91 11.95
N LEU A 85 10.83 -11.03 11.29
CA LEU A 85 12.13 -11.15 11.96
C LEU A 85 12.60 -9.82 12.55
N ALA A 86 12.00 -8.70 12.17
CA ALA A 86 12.36 -7.37 12.65
C ALA A 86 11.45 -6.89 13.79
N THR A 87 10.51 -7.72 14.23
CA THR A 87 9.57 -7.41 15.32
C THR A 87 10.28 -7.31 16.67
N THR A 88 9.84 -6.36 17.51
CA THR A 88 10.41 -6.13 18.85
C THR A 88 9.55 -6.65 20.00
N TYR A 89 8.29 -7.02 19.75
CA TYR A 89 7.40 -7.58 20.77
C TYR A 89 6.78 -8.91 20.36
N ARG A 90 5.61 -8.94 19.70
CA ARG A 90 4.95 -10.19 19.31
C ARG A 90 5.20 -10.48 17.82
N PRO A 91 5.75 -11.66 17.47
CA PRO A 91 5.83 -12.11 16.08
C PRO A 91 4.47 -12.58 15.57
N GLY A 92 4.37 -12.84 14.28
CA GLY A 92 3.14 -13.35 13.63
C GLY A 92 2.77 -12.63 12.35
N THR A 93 3.34 -11.44 12.09
CA THR A 93 3.06 -10.64 10.88
C THR A 93 3.47 -11.36 9.59
N ARG A 94 4.33 -12.39 9.65
CA ARG A 94 4.63 -13.26 8.50
C ARG A 94 3.39 -13.92 7.87
N PHE A 95 2.30 -14.07 8.63
CA PHE A 95 1.03 -14.60 8.15
C PHE A 95 0.05 -13.51 7.67
N GLY A 96 0.40 -12.24 7.85
CA GLY A 96 -0.38 -11.07 7.49
C GLY A 96 -0.87 -11.07 6.03
N PRO A 97 -0.02 -11.31 5.02
CA PRO A 97 -0.46 -11.30 3.63
C PRO A 97 -1.54 -12.33 3.33
N LYS A 98 -1.46 -13.51 3.95
CA LYS A 98 -2.49 -14.55 3.83
C LYS A 98 -3.78 -14.09 4.50
N GLY A 99 -3.70 -13.60 5.75
CA GLY A 99 -4.88 -13.11 6.48
C GLY A 99 -5.60 -11.96 5.76
N ILE A 100 -4.87 -11.04 5.14
CA ILE A 100 -5.45 -9.93 4.37
C ILE A 100 -6.18 -10.44 3.12
N ARG A 101 -5.60 -11.41 2.38
CA ARG A 101 -6.29 -12.03 1.23
C ARG A 101 -7.60 -12.69 1.67
N GLU A 102 -7.57 -13.43 2.77
CA GLU A 102 -8.76 -14.08 3.35
C GLU A 102 -9.81 -13.06 3.82
N ALA A 103 -9.39 -11.95 4.44
CA ALA A 103 -10.30 -10.89 4.88
C ALA A 103 -10.93 -10.11 3.71
N SER A 104 -10.30 -10.12 2.53
CA SER A 104 -10.71 -9.32 1.37
C SER A 104 -11.95 -9.86 0.63
N VAL A 105 -12.45 -11.05 0.98
CA VAL A 105 -13.50 -11.74 0.21
C VAL A 105 -14.82 -10.96 0.09
N GLN A 106 -15.25 -10.28 1.17
CA GLN A 106 -16.48 -9.48 1.16
C GLN A 106 -16.32 -8.21 0.30
N LEU A 107 -15.12 -7.63 0.26
CA LEU A 107 -14.83 -6.45 -0.55
C LEU A 107 -14.85 -6.74 -2.05
N SER A 108 -14.73 -8.02 -2.44
CA SER A 108 -14.82 -8.45 -3.85
C SER A 108 -16.24 -8.74 -4.33
N GLU A 109 -17.21 -8.84 -3.42
CA GLU A 109 -18.59 -9.25 -3.73
C GLU A 109 -19.42 -8.09 -4.30
N LEU A 110 -19.19 -6.88 -3.79
CA LEU A 110 -19.98 -5.70 -4.09
C LEU A 110 -19.12 -4.58 -4.66
N LYS A 111 -19.76 -3.66 -5.37
CA LYS A 111 -19.13 -2.42 -5.81
C LYS A 111 -18.67 -1.60 -4.61
N SER A 112 -17.56 -0.89 -4.75
CA SER A 112 -16.94 -0.16 -3.65
C SER A 112 -17.84 0.98 -3.15
N TYR A 113 -18.04 1.04 -1.83
CA TYR A 113 -18.70 2.16 -1.16
C TYR A 113 -17.73 3.35 -1.00
N PRO A 114 -18.18 4.62 -1.08
CA PRO A 114 -19.56 5.08 -1.31
C PRO A 114 -19.95 5.24 -2.77
N GLY A 115 -19.01 5.05 -3.71
CA GLY A 115 -19.21 5.40 -5.11
C GLY A 115 -20.05 4.43 -5.94
N GLY A 116 -20.21 3.17 -5.49
CA GLY A 116 -20.90 2.14 -6.25
C GLY A 116 -20.17 1.81 -7.57
N ILE A 117 -18.84 1.86 -7.56
CA ILE A 117 -17.97 1.62 -8.72
C ILE A 117 -17.30 0.24 -8.55
N ASP A 118 -17.24 -0.54 -9.63
CA ASP A 118 -16.31 -1.67 -9.70
C ASP A 118 -14.97 -1.14 -10.25
N LEU A 119 -13.95 -1.10 -9.40
CA LEU A 119 -12.64 -0.57 -9.77
C LEU A 119 -12.00 -1.39 -10.88
N PHE A 120 -12.34 -2.67 -11.01
CA PHE A 120 -11.66 -3.60 -11.89
C PHE A 120 -12.16 -3.55 -13.33
N ASP A 121 -13.27 -2.86 -13.59
CA ASP A 121 -13.72 -2.57 -14.95
C ASP A 121 -12.69 -1.70 -15.69
N ASP A 122 -12.08 -0.73 -14.99
CA ASP A 122 -11.14 0.23 -15.57
C ASP A 122 -9.68 0.04 -15.11
N LEU A 123 -9.44 -0.72 -14.04
CA LEU A 123 -8.11 -0.92 -13.44
C LEU A 123 -7.68 -2.38 -13.53
N SER A 124 -6.59 -2.65 -14.26
CA SER A 124 -6.01 -3.99 -14.33
C SER A 124 -5.20 -4.31 -13.06
N VAL A 125 -5.79 -5.08 -12.15
CA VAL A 125 -5.16 -5.49 -10.88
C VAL A 125 -4.89 -6.99 -10.87
N VAL A 126 -3.68 -7.38 -10.46
CA VAL A 126 -3.27 -8.79 -10.29
C VAL A 126 -2.76 -9.05 -8.88
N ASP A 127 -2.92 -10.28 -8.39
CA ASP A 127 -2.18 -10.78 -7.23
C ASP A 127 -0.92 -11.48 -7.73
N TYR A 128 0.22 -10.88 -7.43
CA TYR A 128 1.55 -11.32 -7.84
C TYR A 128 2.09 -12.45 -6.94
N GLY A 129 1.31 -12.88 -5.94
CA GLY A 129 1.78 -13.81 -4.90
C GLY A 129 2.70 -13.11 -3.91
N ASP A 130 3.70 -13.82 -3.41
CA ASP A 130 4.58 -13.29 -2.37
C ASP A 130 6.02 -13.09 -2.84
N CYS A 131 6.73 -12.19 -2.16
CA CYS A 131 8.17 -12.06 -2.23
C CYS A 131 8.81 -13.23 -1.48
N TRP A 132 9.62 -14.02 -2.19
CA TRP A 132 10.41 -15.08 -1.56
C TRP A 132 11.75 -14.53 -1.10
N PHE A 133 12.18 -14.92 0.10
CA PHE A 133 13.51 -14.66 0.65
C PHE A 133 13.92 -15.81 1.56
N ASP A 134 15.24 -16.00 1.72
CA ASP A 134 15.79 -17.06 2.56
C ASP A 134 15.87 -16.61 4.03
N MET A 135 14.92 -17.10 4.84
CA MET A 135 14.86 -16.84 6.27
C MET A 135 16.06 -17.39 7.05
N SER A 136 16.78 -18.37 6.50
CA SER A 136 18.02 -18.90 7.11
C SER A 136 19.21 -17.96 6.87
N GLN A 137 19.08 -16.99 5.97
CA GLN A 137 20.09 -15.97 5.67
C GLN A 137 19.50 -14.56 5.83
N PRO A 138 19.19 -14.10 7.06
CA PRO A 138 18.44 -12.85 7.28
C PRO A 138 19.08 -11.61 6.65
N LYS A 139 20.41 -11.58 6.54
CA LYS A 139 21.16 -10.48 5.90
C LYS A 139 20.83 -10.30 4.41
N THR A 140 20.28 -11.32 3.76
CA THR A 140 19.90 -11.27 2.34
C THR A 140 18.48 -10.73 2.11
N ILE A 141 17.65 -10.69 3.16
CA ILE A 141 16.23 -10.34 3.07
C ILE A 141 16.02 -8.92 2.52
N PRO A 142 16.73 -7.87 2.98
CA PRO A 142 16.49 -6.51 2.48
C PRO A 142 16.72 -6.40 0.97
N GLY A 143 17.82 -6.98 0.47
CA GLY A 143 18.12 -7.01 -0.96
C GLY A 143 17.10 -7.82 -1.77
N ALA A 144 16.61 -8.94 -1.24
CA ALA A 144 15.57 -9.73 -1.89
C ALA A 144 14.25 -8.97 -2.05
N ILE A 145 13.81 -8.24 -1.01
CA ILE A 145 12.61 -7.40 -1.06
C ILE A 145 12.79 -6.25 -2.04
N GLU A 146 13.94 -5.58 -2.01
CA GLU A 146 14.26 -4.48 -2.92
C GLU A 146 14.25 -4.94 -4.39
N ASP A 147 14.87 -6.08 -4.70
CA ASP A 147 14.90 -6.65 -6.05
C ASP A 147 13.53 -7.13 -6.53
N HIS A 148 12.72 -7.71 -5.63
CA HIS A 148 11.34 -8.08 -5.91
C HIS A 148 10.50 -6.87 -6.30
N ALA A 149 10.56 -5.80 -5.51
CA ALA A 149 9.84 -4.56 -5.79
C ALA A 149 10.32 -3.90 -7.10
N LYS A 150 11.64 -3.82 -7.34
CA LYS A 150 12.20 -3.28 -8.58
C LYS A 150 11.68 -4.00 -9.83
N LYS A 151 11.49 -5.34 -9.78
CA LYS A 151 10.94 -6.10 -10.91
C LYS A 151 9.53 -5.66 -11.27
N ILE A 152 8.72 -5.32 -10.27
CA ILE A 152 7.34 -4.87 -10.43
C ILE A 152 7.31 -3.42 -10.92
N ILE A 153 7.96 -2.51 -10.19
CA ILE A 153 7.90 -1.07 -10.42
C ILE A 153 8.47 -0.70 -11.80
N LYS A 154 9.54 -1.39 -12.27
CA LYS A 154 10.12 -1.17 -13.62
C LYS A 154 9.17 -1.51 -14.77
N ARG A 155 8.07 -2.25 -14.50
CA ARG A 155 7.00 -2.50 -15.48
C ARG A 155 5.94 -1.39 -15.49
N ASN A 156 6.17 -0.31 -14.75
CA ASN A 156 5.24 0.81 -14.58
C ASN A 156 3.88 0.39 -13.97
N ALA A 157 3.87 -0.71 -13.21
CA ALA A 157 2.75 -1.09 -12.37
C ALA A 157 2.89 -0.41 -11.00
N PHE A 158 1.78 0.07 -10.45
CA PHE A 158 1.70 0.50 -9.06
C PHE A 158 1.87 -0.72 -8.14
N LEU A 159 2.75 -0.61 -7.16
CA LEU A 159 3.02 -1.68 -6.21
C LEU A 159 2.15 -1.49 -4.97
N LEU A 160 1.26 -2.46 -4.71
CA LEU A 160 0.54 -2.56 -3.43
C LEU A 160 1.11 -3.75 -2.66
N SER A 161 1.89 -3.47 -1.62
CA SER A 161 2.50 -4.51 -0.78
C SER A 161 1.63 -4.79 0.44
N LEU A 162 1.38 -6.07 0.71
CA LEU A 162 0.77 -6.55 1.94
C LEU A 162 1.89 -6.95 2.90
N GLY A 163 1.93 -6.26 4.03
CA GLY A 163 3.03 -6.36 4.97
C GLY A 163 3.17 -7.73 5.61
N GLY A 164 4.42 -7.97 5.98
CA GLY A 164 4.78 -8.49 7.28
C GLY A 164 5.01 -7.30 8.23
N ASP A 165 5.98 -7.39 9.12
CA ASP A 165 6.37 -6.27 10.00
C ASP A 165 6.79 -5.02 9.20
N HIS A 166 6.81 -3.87 9.87
CA HIS A 166 6.94 -2.58 9.19
C HIS A 166 8.33 -2.39 8.53
N TYR A 167 9.35 -3.18 8.91
CA TYR A 167 10.68 -3.12 8.31
C TYR A 167 10.64 -3.27 6.78
N VAL A 168 9.68 -4.04 6.25
CA VAL A 168 9.52 -4.25 4.80
C VAL A 168 9.43 -2.94 4.01
N THR A 169 8.95 -1.85 4.61
CA THR A 169 8.84 -0.54 3.97
C THR A 169 10.19 0.03 3.56
N TYR A 170 11.27 -0.21 4.30
CA TYR A 170 12.59 0.35 3.98
C TYR A 170 13.20 -0.16 2.67
N PRO A 171 13.32 -1.48 2.41
CA PRO A 171 13.75 -1.96 1.10
C PRO A 171 12.73 -1.63 -0.03
N LEU A 172 11.44 -1.48 0.28
CA LEU A 172 10.46 -0.98 -0.69
C LEU A 172 10.73 0.49 -1.07
N LEU A 173 11.03 1.36 -0.11
CA LEU A 173 11.43 2.75 -0.34
C LEU A 173 12.70 2.83 -1.18
N LYS A 174 13.71 1.98 -0.93
CA LYS A 174 14.91 1.88 -1.78
C LYS A 174 14.55 1.57 -3.24
N ALA A 175 13.66 0.59 -3.45
CA ALA A 175 13.21 0.22 -4.78
C ALA A 175 12.44 1.37 -5.49
N HIS A 176 11.54 2.06 -4.78
CA HIS A 176 10.80 3.19 -5.33
C HIS A 176 11.72 4.39 -5.63
N ALA A 177 12.60 4.75 -4.70
CA ALA A 177 13.58 5.82 -4.88
C ALA A 177 14.49 5.58 -6.10
N ALA A 178 14.89 4.32 -6.33
CA ALA A 178 15.70 3.96 -7.49
C ALA A 178 14.99 4.13 -8.84
N VAL A 179 13.65 4.12 -8.89
CA VAL A 179 12.88 4.24 -10.13
C VAL A 179 12.23 5.62 -10.30
N HIS A 180 11.74 6.22 -9.21
CA HIS A 180 11.01 7.48 -9.22
C HIS A 180 11.86 8.70 -8.82
N GLY A 181 13.10 8.47 -8.36
CA GLY A 181 13.96 9.51 -7.80
C GLY A 181 13.82 9.65 -6.29
N LYS A 182 14.78 10.33 -5.68
CA LYS A 182 14.81 10.65 -4.25
C LYS A 182 15.09 12.14 -4.04
N PRO A 183 14.60 12.74 -2.95
CA PRO A 183 13.78 12.12 -1.91
C PRO A 183 12.31 11.92 -2.31
N LEU A 184 11.64 10.96 -1.67
CA LEU A 184 10.18 10.79 -1.70
C LEU A 184 9.54 11.53 -0.51
N SER A 185 8.27 11.89 -0.61
CA SER A 185 7.45 12.22 0.57
C SER A 185 6.87 10.93 1.16
N LEU A 186 6.76 10.86 2.49
CA LEU A 186 6.14 9.74 3.21
C LEU A 186 4.84 10.19 3.87
N ILE A 187 3.78 9.40 3.68
CA ILE A 187 2.59 9.41 4.53
C ILE A 187 2.62 8.11 5.32
N GLN A 188 2.77 8.18 6.64
CA GLN A 188 2.81 7.01 7.52
C GLN A 188 1.67 7.08 8.52
N PHE A 189 0.77 6.09 8.48
CA PHE A 189 -0.23 5.87 9.53
C PHE A 189 0.32 4.83 10.49
N ASP A 190 0.42 5.19 11.77
CA ASP A 190 1.14 4.36 12.76
C ASP A 190 0.88 4.83 14.19
N ALA A 191 0.99 3.95 15.19
CA ALA A 191 1.16 4.37 16.59
C ALA A 191 2.61 4.78 16.92
N HIS A 192 3.56 4.33 16.11
CA HIS A 192 5.00 4.42 16.27
C HIS A 192 5.64 5.29 15.20
N CYS A 193 6.69 6.03 15.57
CA CYS A 193 7.36 6.92 14.63
C CYS A 193 8.42 6.20 13.77
N ASP A 194 8.86 5.01 14.20
CA ASP A 194 9.91 4.18 13.59
C ASP A 194 11.19 4.91 13.17
N THR A 195 11.46 6.02 13.86
CA THR A 195 12.60 6.92 13.67
C THR A 195 13.56 6.87 14.86
N TRP A 196 13.46 5.85 15.71
CA TRP A 196 14.39 5.71 16.82
C TRP A 196 15.82 5.49 16.28
N PRO A 197 16.82 6.23 16.78
CA PRO A 197 18.19 6.07 16.33
C PRO A 197 18.70 4.64 16.55
N ASP A 198 19.36 4.09 15.55
CA ASP A 198 19.97 2.77 15.61
C ASP A 198 21.37 2.79 15.00
N ALA A 199 22.35 2.41 15.81
CA ALA A 199 23.78 2.47 15.48
C ALA A 199 24.25 1.31 14.57
N HIS A 200 23.39 0.33 14.29
CA HIS A 200 23.74 -0.87 13.53
C HIS A 200 23.11 -0.83 12.12
N PRO A 201 23.80 -0.33 11.08
CA PRO A 201 23.20 -0.12 9.76
C PRO A 201 22.67 -1.40 9.07
N ASP A 202 23.12 -2.58 9.53
CA ASP A 202 22.66 -3.89 9.05
C ASP A 202 21.52 -4.47 9.92
N SER A 203 20.91 -3.68 10.81
CA SER A 203 19.86 -4.15 11.70
C SER A 203 18.57 -4.48 10.94
N LEU A 204 17.90 -5.54 11.39
CA LEU A 204 16.53 -5.85 11.03
C LEU A 204 15.67 -5.40 12.20
N ASN A 205 15.18 -4.16 12.14
CA ASN A 205 14.40 -3.57 13.22
C ASN A 205 13.26 -2.73 12.64
N HIS A 206 12.03 -3.12 12.94
CA HIS A 206 10.82 -2.44 12.45
C HIS A 206 10.57 -1.07 13.09
N GLY A 207 11.37 -0.64 14.08
CA GLY A 207 11.28 0.66 14.74
C GLY A 207 12.38 1.66 14.37
N SER A 208 13.33 1.30 13.50
CA SER A 208 14.42 2.21 13.10
C SER A 208 14.56 2.36 11.58
N MET A 209 13.71 1.69 10.81
CA MET A 209 13.84 1.67 9.35
C MET A 209 13.52 3.03 8.70
N ILE A 210 12.69 3.87 9.32
CA ILE A 210 12.45 5.24 8.84
C ILE A 210 13.61 6.17 9.22
N TYR A 211 14.26 5.95 10.37
CA TYR A 211 15.52 6.61 10.71
C TYR A 211 16.58 6.40 9.62
N TYR A 212 16.75 5.16 9.14
CA TYR A 212 17.65 4.88 8.02
C TYR A 212 17.18 5.52 6.71
N ALA A 213 15.87 5.49 6.42
CA ALA A 213 15.33 6.09 5.21
C ALA A 213 15.58 7.60 5.11
N ILE A 214 15.46 8.33 6.23
CA ILE A 214 15.77 9.76 6.31
C ILE A 214 17.27 10.00 6.14
N ASN A 215 18.11 9.28 6.88
CA ASN A 215 19.57 9.47 6.84
C ASN A 215 20.19 9.15 5.47
N GLU A 216 19.60 8.23 4.71
CA GLU A 216 20.01 7.90 3.33
C GLU A 216 19.41 8.84 2.26
N GLY A 217 18.57 9.79 2.69
CA GLY A 217 17.85 10.71 1.82
C GLY A 217 16.85 10.02 0.90
N LEU A 218 16.30 8.86 1.31
CA LEU A 218 15.23 8.17 0.59
C LEU A 218 13.91 8.92 0.75
N ILE A 219 13.67 9.50 1.93
CA ILE A 219 12.52 10.34 2.21
C ILE A 219 12.95 11.72 2.68
N ASP A 220 12.14 12.73 2.38
CA ASP A 220 12.33 14.10 2.84
C ASP A 220 11.44 14.37 4.06
N PRO A 221 12.01 14.58 5.26
CA PRO A 221 11.23 14.81 6.47
C PRO A 221 10.36 16.08 6.40
N GLU A 222 10.80 17.11 5.67
CA GLU A 222 10.07 18.39 5.56
C GLU A 222 8.78 18.28 4.74
N THR A 223 8.72 17.28 3.85
CA THR A 223 7.53 16.97 3.03
C THR A 223 6.83 15.68 3.45
N SER A 224 7.24 15.07 4.58
CA SER A 224 6.66 13.83 5.12
C SER A 224 5.76 14.08 6.33
N ILE A 225 4.82 13.18 6.59
CA ILE A 225 3.84 13.26 7.68
C ILE A 225 3.56 11.89 8.29
N GLN A 226 3.47 11.85 9.62
CA GLN A 226 3.06 10.70 10.42
C GLN A 226 1.73 10.99 11.11
N VAL A 227 0.83 10.01 11.14
CA VAL A 227 -0.56 10.16 11.58
C VAL A 227 -0.92 9.02 12.53
N GLY A 228 -1.46 9.36 13.71
CA GLY A 228 -1.87 8.38 14.72
C GLY A 228 -0.84 8.09 15.82
N ILE A 229 0.30 8.77 15.78
CA ILE A 229 1.42 8.58 16.72
C ILE A 229 0.94 8.71 18.16
N ARG A 230 1.33 7.76 19.00
CA ARG A 230 1.02 7.78 20.44
C ARG A 230 2.12 7.09 21.27
N THR A 231 3.33 7.13 20.74
CA THR A 231 4.57 6.75 21.41
C THR A 231 5.60 7.88 21.29
N HIS A 232 6.63 7.84 22.14
CA HIS A 232 7.57 8.95 22.30
C HIS A 232 8.94 8.66 21.66
N ASN A 233 9.48 9.65 20.96
CA ASN A 233 10.86 9.71 20.51
C ASN A 233 11.43 11.08 20.88
N ASP A 234 12.66 11.13 21.38
CA ASP A 234 13.31 12.40 21.73
C ASP A 234 13.60 13.25 20.49
N ASN A 235 13.64 12.64 19.30
CA ASN A 235 13.82 13.32 18.03
C ASN A 235 13.02 12.67 16.89
N PHE A 236 11.93 13.32 16.46
CA PHE A 236 11.09 12.92 15.32
C PHE A 236 11.68 13.28 13.94
N MET A 237 12.94 13.68 13.88
CA MET A 237 13.71 13.90 12.64
C MET A 237 13.12 14.93 11.66
N GLY A 238 12.29 15.87 12.14
CA GLY A 238 11.66 16.91 11.32
C GLY A 238 10.37 16.48 10.61
N VAL A 239 9.95 15.22 10.75
CA VAL A 239 8.68 14.72 10.21
C VAL A 239 7.52 15.40 10.94
N LYS A 240 6.48 15.82 10.20
CA LYS A 240 5.27 16.36 10.84
C LYS A 240 4.49 15.25 11.52
N ILE A 241 4.14 15.46 12.78
CA ILE A 241 3.36 14.51 13.57
C ILE A 241 1.93 15.04 13.73
N LEU A 242 0.94 14.23 13.34
CA LEU A 242 -0.44 14.35 13.76
C LEU A 242 -0.71 13.19 14.72
N ASP A 243 -0.46 13.41 16.02
CA ASP A 243 -0.61 12.37 17.04
C ASP A 243 -2.08 11.93 17.24
N ALA A 244 -2.28 10.83 17.96
CA ALA A 244 -3.60 10.25 18.22
C ALA A 244 -4.56 11.26 18.89
N ASP A 245 -4.07 12.09 19.80
CA ASP A 245 -4.87 13.08 20.50
C ASP A 245 -5.30 14.22 19.54
N TRP A 246 -4.39 14.66 18.67
CA TRP A 246 -4.69 15.63 17.62
C TRP A 246 -5.74 15.10 16.65
N ILE A 247 -5.62 13.86 16.15
CA ILE A 247 -6.61 13.29 15.22
C ILE A 247 -7.99 13.16 15.88
N HIS A 248 -8.08 12.86 17.18
CA HIS A 248 -9.36 12.76 17.89
C HIS A 248 -10.01 14.12 18.15
N ARG A 249 -9.21 15.19 18.23
CA ARG A 249 -9.70 16.57 18.43
C ARG A 249 -10.07 17.28 17.13
N HIS A 250 -9.77 16.70 15.96
CA HIS A 250 -10.01 17.30 14.65
C HIS A 250 -10.92 16.44 13.77
N LYS A 251 -11.55 17.06 12.77
CA LYS A 251 -12.37 16.32 11.80
C LYS A 251 -11.46 15.62 10.80
N THR A 252 -11.93 14.51 10.22
CA THR A 252 -11.20 13.79 9.17
C THR A 252 -10.76 14.68 8.01
N GLN A 253 -11.58 15.66 7.61
CA GLN A 253 -11.20 16.60 6.55
C GLN A 253 -9.96 17.42 6.92
N ASN A 254 -9.79 17.82 8.18
CA ASN A 254 -8.59 18.54 8.62
C ASN A 254 -7.34 17.67 8.49
N ILE A 255 -7.43 16.38 8.84
CA ILE A 255 -6.32 15.43 8.68
C ILE A 255 -5.94 15.31 7.20
N VAL A 256 -6.94 15.14 6.31
CA VAL A 256 -6.72 15.03 4.86
C VAL A 256 -6.08 16.31 4.30
N ASP A 257 -6.53 17.49 4.74
CA ASP A 257 -5.99 18.77 4.28
C ASP A 257 -4.54 18.93 4.75
N GLU A 258 -4.21 18.55 5.99
CA GLU A 258 -2.84 18.58 6.51
C GLU A 258 -1.89 17.66 5.75
N ILE A 259 -2.35 16.43 5.44
CA ILE A 259 -1.58 15.49 4.62
C ILE A 259 -1.31 16.11 3.25
N LYS A 260 -2.34 16.61 2.55
CA LYS A 260 -2.21 17.20 1.21
C LYS A 260 -1.30 18.44 1.21
N ASN A 261 -1.44 19.31 2.20
CA ASN A 261 -0.61 20.50 2.33
C ASN A 261 0.85 20.14 2.58
N ARG A 262 1.13 19.08 3.35
CA ARG A 262 2.50 18.65 3.67
C ARG A 262 3.19 17.97 2.49
N VAL A 263 2.51 17.06 1.79
CA VAL A 263 3.13 16.32 0.67
C VAL A 263 3.08 17.05 -0.67
N GLY A 264 2.12 17.95 -0.88
CA GLY A 264 1.95 18.68 -2.14
C GLY A 264 1.83 17.75 -3.35
N ASP A 265 2.56 18.08 -4.42
CA ASP A 265 2.63 17.31 -5.67
C ASP A 265 3.84 16.35 -5.72
N ASN A 266 4.55 16.16 -4.60
CA ASN A 266 5.76 15.34 -4.56
C ASN A 266 5.44 13.85 -4.81
N PRO A 267 6.37 13.08 -5.40
CA PRO A 267 6.29 11.62 -5.42
C PRO A 267 6.16 11.09 -3.98
N THR A 268 5.00 10.50 -3.67
CA THR A 268 4.63 10.16 -2.29
C THR A 268 4.44 8.66 -2.13
N TYR A 269 5.07 8.08 -1.10
CA TYR A 269 4.82 6.72 -0.64
C TYR A 269 3.88 6.75 0.57
N LEU A 270 2.88 5.88 0.58
CA LEU A 270 1.99 5.70 1.72
C LEU A 270 2.26 4.35 2.36
N THR A 271 2.54 4.36 3.66
CA THR A 271 2.60 3.16 4.49
C THR A 271 1.54 3.23 5.58
N PHE A 272 0.97 2.08 5.92
CA PHE A 272 -0.08 1.97 6.92
C PHE A 272 0.24 0.79 7.83
N ASP A 273 0.74 1.07 9.03
CA ASP A 273 0.76 0.10 10.11
C ASP A 273 -0.66 0.00 10.69
N ILE A 274 -1.16 -1.23 10.81
CA ILE A 274 -2.50 -1.47 11.32
C ILE A 274 -2.61 -1.11 12.81
N ASP A 275 -1.49 -1.06 13.54
CA ASP A 275 -1.46 -0.60 14.92
C ASP A 275 -1.71 0.91 15.07
N CYS A 276 -1.77 1.67 13.96
CA CYS A 276 -2.36 3.00 13.95
C CYS A 276 -3.77 3.00 14.54
N LEU A 277 -4.55 1.93 14.32
CA LEU A 277 -5.89 1.77 14.87
C LEU A 277 -5.83 1.31 16.32
N ASP A 278 -6.81 1.73 17.12
CA ASP A 278 -6.95 1.27 18.49
C ASP A 278 -7.08 -0.28 18.55
N PRO A 279 -6.51 -0.95 19.58
CA PRO A 279 -6.58 -2.40 19.70
C PRO A 279 -7.98 -3.01 19.71
N ALA A 280 -9.03 -2.24 20.00
CA ALA A 280 -10.41 -2.67 19.83
C ALA A 280 -10.77 -2.96 18.36
N PHE A 281 -10.13 -2.28 17.41
CA PHE A 281 -10.33 -2.46 15.97
C PHE A 281 -9.21 -3.29 15.32
N ALA A 282 -7.98 -3.21 15.83
CA ALA A 282 -6.83 -3.94 15.32
C ALA A 282 -6.13 -4.80 16.39
N PRO A 283 -6.83 -5.79 17.00
CA PRO A 283 -6.23 -6.63 18.03
C PRO A 283 -5.11 -7.55 17.50
N GLY A 284 -5.10 -7.82 16.20
CA GLY A 284 -4.14 -8.69 15.51
C GLY A 284 -2.87 -7.98 15.06
N THR A 285 -2.22 -7.22 15.95
CA THR A 285 -0.93 -6.55 15.67
C THR A 285 0.15 -6.87 16.72
N GLY A 286 1.42 -6.68 16.35
CA GLY A 286 2.59 -7.05 17.14
C GLY A 286 2.85 -6.15 18.35
N THR A 287 2.53 -4.86 18.22
CA THR A 287 2.84 -3.78 19.17
C THR A 287 1.60 -2.92 19.46
N PRO A 288 0.51 -3.48 20.01
CA PRO A 288 -0.71 -2.71 20.25
C PRO A 288 -0.48 -1.60 21.28
N VAL A 289 -0.90 -0.38 20.95
CA VAL A 289 -0.88 0.82 21.81
C VAL A 289 -2.26 1.43 21.90
#